data_AF-A0A482X6V1-F1
#
_entry.id   AF-A0A482X6V1-F1
#
_cell.length_a   1.000
_cell.length_b   1.000
_cell.length_c   1.000
_cell.angle_alpha   90.00
_cell.angle_beta   90.00
_cell.angle_gamma   90.00
#
_symmetry.space_group_name_H-M   'P 1'
#
loop_
_entity.id
_entity.type
_entity.pdbx_description
1 polymer ?
#
loop_
_entity_poly.entity_id
_entity_poly.type
_entity_poly.pdbx_seq_one_letter_code
_entity_poly.pdbx_strand_id
1 'polypeptide(L)' 'MVMACAVMEAAAKTAGKEAVAMEAYAKALMMLPTTIADNAGYDSAQLVSELRAAHVKGHNTSGLDMDAVKIGCMKE' A
#
# COMPACT_ATOMS: atom_id res chain seq x y z
N MET A 1 -2.06 3.39 1.66
CA MET A 1 -1.99 2.57 0.44
C MET A 1 -2.62 3.26 -0.78
N VAL A 2 -3.77 3.93 -0.65
CA VAL A 2 -4.45 4.69 -1.74
C VAL A 2 -3.47 5.47 -2.63
N MET A 3 -2.63 6.30 -2.03
CA MET A 3 -1.69 7.15 -2.77
C MET A 3 -0.66 6.33 -3.56
N ALA A 4 -0.13 5.26 -2.99
CA ALA A 4 0.83 4.39 -3.67
C ALA A 4 0.20 3.69 -4.89
N CYS A 5 -1.04 3.21 -4.76
CA CYS A 5 -1.79 2.64 -5.88
C CYS A 5 -2.06 3.69 -6.97
N ALA A 6 -2.51 4.89 -6.59
CA ALA A 6 -2.78 5.98 -7.54
C ALA A 6 -1.53 6.40 -8.32
N VAL A 7 -0.38 6.51 -7.65
CA VAL A 7 0.88 6.83 -8.33
C VAL A 7 1.33 5.67 -9.23
N MET A 8 1.21 4.41 -8.81
CA MET A 8 1.53 3.25 -9.66
C MET A 8 0.69 3.23 -10.94
N GLU A 9 -0.61 3.50 -10.83
CA GLU A 9 -1.50 3.56 -12.00
C GLU A 9 -1.16 4.73 -12.93
N ALA A 10 -0.79 5.87 -12.36
CA ALA A 10 -0.33 7.02 -13.13
C ALA A 10 1.01 6.71 -13.82
N ALA A 11 1.95 6.05 -13.12
CA ALA A 11 3.25 5.66 -13.65
C ALA A 11 3.11 4.75 -14.88
N ALA A 12 2.18 3.79 -14.85
CA ALA A 12 1.91 2.89 -15.97
C ALA A 12 1.41 3.60 -17.25
N LYS A 13 0.88 4.83 -17.12
CA LYS A 13 0.41 5.66 -18.23
C LYS A 13 1.45 6.68 -18.68
N THR A 14 2.52 6.88 -17.92
CA THR A 14 3.60 7.82 -18.20
C THR A 14 4.72 7.10 -18.97
N ALA A 15 5.27 7.74 -19.99
CA ALA A 15 6.36 7.16 -20.77
C ALA A 15 7.74 7.66 -20.29
N GLY A 16 8.77 6.85 -20.52
CA GLY A 16 10.16 7.24 -20.26
C GLY A 16 10.57 7.17 -18.79
N LYS A 17 11.63 7.92 -18.46
CA LYS A 17 12.31 7.82 -17.15
C LYS A 17 11.46 8.31 -15.98
N GLU A 18 10.48 9.16 -16.25
CA GLU A 18 9.55 9.68 -15.24
C GLU A 18 8.72 8.54 -14.61
N ALA A 19 8.30 7.55 -15.41
CA ALA A 19 7.59 6.38 -14.91
C ALA A 19 8.39 5.63 -13.84
N VAL A 20 9.70 5.46 -14.06
CA VAL A 20 10.60 4.80 -13.10
C VAL A 20 10.69 5.58 -11.79
N ALA A 21 10.77 6.91 -11.86
CA ALA A 21 10.77 7.77 -10.67
C ALA A 21 9.43 7.70 -9.91
N MET A 22 8.31 7.67 -10.63
CA MET A 22 6.97 7.52 -10.06
C MET A 22 6.79 6.16 -9.39
N GLU A 23 7.24 5.07 -10.01
CA GLU A 23 7.23 3.74 -9.41
C GLU A 23 8.06 3.70 -8.11
N ALA A 24 9.24 4.31 -8.11
CA ALA A 24 10.08 4.41 -6.92
C ALA A 24 9.39 5.21 -5.81
N TYR A 25 8.75 6.33 -6.16
CA TYR A 25 7.96 7.12 -5.20
C TYR A 25 6.78 6.33 -4.63
N ALA A 26 6.05 5.60 -5.47
CA ALA A 26 4.97 4.74 -5.02
C ALA A 26 5.46 3.62 -4.08
N LYS A 27 6.60 3.00 -4.38
CA LYS A 27 7.25 2.02 -3.47
C LYS A 27 7.63 2.66 -2.14
N ALA A 28 8.17 3.88 -2.14
CA ALA A 28 8.50 4.60 -0.91
C ALA A 28 7.25 4.83 -0.03
N LEU A 29 6.10 5.17 -0.63
CA LEU A 29 4.84 5.30 0.10
C LEU A 29 4.34 3.98 0.71
N MET A 30 4.70 2.83 0.13
CA MET A 30 4.37 1.51 0.69
C MET A 30 5.21 1.16 1.92
N MET A 31 6.34 1.84 2.17
CA MET A 31 7.17 1.57 3.34
C MET A 31 6.43 1.85 4.66
N LEU A 32 5.54 2.83 4.69
CA LEU A 32 4.77 3.18 5.90
C LEU A 32 4.00 1.98 6.49
N PRO A 33 3.07 1.32 5.74
CA PRO A 33 2.39 0.13 6.25
C PRO A 33 3.33 -1.06 6.46
N THR A 34 4.38 -1.23 5.66
CA THR A 34 5.38 -2.29 5.87
C THR A 34 6.07 -2.14 7.21
N THR A 35 6.61 -0.96 7.51
CA THR A 35 7.32 -0.69 8.77
C THR A 35 6.40 -0.79 9.99
N ILE A 36 5.12 -0.42 9.86
CA ILE A 36 4.14 -0.62 10.95
C ILE A 36 3.97 -2.12 11.25
N ALA A 37 3.78 -2.95 10.22
CA ALA A 37 3.62 -4.39 10.38
C ALA A 37 4.90 -5.07 10.89
N ASP A 38 6.08 -4.66 10.39
CA ASP A 38 7.37 -5.16 10.86
C ASP A 38 7.62 -4.82 12.34
N ASN A 39 7.33 -3.59 12.74
CA ASN A 39 7.48 -3.16 14.14
C ASN A 39 6.53 -3.90 15.08
N ALA A 40 5.39 -4.37 14.57
CA ALA A 40 4.46 -5.22 15.31
C ALA A 40 4.87 -6.70 15.32
N GLY A 41 5.93 -7.08 14.59
CA GLY A 41 6.42 -8.45 14.50
C GLY A 41 5.58 -9.36 13.61
N TYR A 42 4.75 -8.80 12.73
CA TYR A 42 3.89 -9.55 11.81
C TYR A 42 4.53 -9.75 10.43
N ASP A 43 3.96 -10.66 9.64
CA ASP A 43 4.33 -10.82 8.23
C ASP A 43 3.87 -9.60 7.42
N SER A 44 4.75 -8.61 7.33
CA SER A 44 4.50 -7.38 6.58
C SER A 44 4.31 -7.64 5.09
N ALA A 45 4.96 -8.67 4.52
CA ALA A 45 4.80 -9.01 3.11
C ALA A 45 3.37 -9.49 2.83
N GLN A 46 2.82 -10.35 3.68
CA GLN A 46 1.43 -10.80 3.58
C GLN A 46 0.46 -9.63 3.76
N LEU A 47 0.55 -8.90 4.88
CA LEU A 47 -0.40 -7.83 5.22
C LEU A 47 -0.39 -6.69 4.19
N VAL A 48 0.78 -6.28 3.70
CA VAL A 48 0.90 -5.23 2.67
C VAL A 48 0.36 -5.70 1.33
N SER A 49 0.58 -6.97 0.96
CA SER A 49 0.04 -7.57 -0.27
C SER A 49 -1.49 -7.59 -0.24
N GLU A 50 -2.08 -8.08 0.85
CA GLU A 50 -3.54 -8.08 1.04
C GLU A 50 -4.10 -6.65 1.06
N LEU A 51 -3.41 -5.71 1.70
CA LEU A 51 -3.85 -4.31 1.79
C LEU A 51 -3.83 -3.68 0.39
N ARG A 52 -2.78 -3.93 -0.38
CA ARG A 52 -2.70 -3.48 -1.77
C ARG A 52 -3.83 -4.06 -2.60
N ALA A 53 -4.13 -5.36 -2.46
CA ALA A 53 -5.22 -6.00 -3.18
C ALA A 53 -6.60 -5.38 -2.84
N ALA A 54 -6.84 -5.02 -1.58
CA ALA A 54 -8.06 -4.33 -1.16
C ALA A 54 -8.22 -2.95 -1.82
N HIS A 55 -7.14 -2.15 -1.85
CA HIS A 55 -7.15 -0.83 -2.47
C HIS A 55 -7.33 -0.90 -4.00
N VAL A 56 -6.71 -1.87 -4.67
CA VAL A 56 -6.90 -2.11 -6.11
C VAL A 56 -8.36 -2.50 -6.43
N LYS A 57 -9.05 -3.19 -5.51
CA LYS A 57 -10.49 -3.51 -5.64
C LYS A 57 -11.42 -2.32 -5.33
N GLY A 58 -10.88 -1.15 -5.03
CA GLY A 58 -11.65 0.07 -4.73
C GLY A 58 -11.98 0.28 -3.25
N HIS A 59 -11.48 -0.56 -2.34
CA HIS A 59 -11.67 -0.39 -0.90
C HIS A 59 -10.66 0.62 -0.34
N ASN A 60 -10.86 1.91 -0.64
CA ASN A 60 -9.93 2.98 -0.27
C ASN A 60 -9.86 3.25 1.24
N THR A 61 -10.81 2.72 2.01
CA THR A 61 -10.85 2.85 3.47
C THR A 61 -10.18 1.67 4.19
N SER A 62 -9.66 0.69 3.46
CA SER A 62 -8.93 -0.42 4.08
C SER A 62 -7.62 0.05 4.71
N GLY A 63 -7.31 -0.40 5.90
CA GLY A 63 -6.05 -0.14 6.60
C GLY A 63 -5.60 -1.34 7.41
N LEU A 64 -4.48 -1.19 8.10
CA LEU A 64 -3.95 -2.24 8.94
C LEU A 64 -4.53 -2.14 10.35
N ASP A 65 -5.10 -3.25 10.83
CA ASP A 65 -5.55 -3.44 12.20
C ASP A 65 -4.50 -4.32 12.90
N MET A 66 -3.71 -3.69 13.78
CA MET A 66 -2.60 -4.35 14.48
C MET A 66 -3.09 -5.20 15.66
N ASP A 67 -4.24 -4.88 16.26
CA ASP A 67 -4.76 -5.64 17.40
C ASP A 67 -5.36 -6.98 16.94
N ALA A 68 -6.02 -6.99 15.78
CA ALA A 68 -6.61 -8.19 15.21
C ALA A 68 -5.74 -8.85 14.11
N VAL A 69 -4.55 -8.31 13.83
CA VAL A 69 -3.57 -8.83 12.85
C VAL A 69 -4.20 -9.05 11.47
N LYS A 70 -4.93 -8.06 10.98
CA LYS A 70 -5.68 -8.17 9.72
C LYS A 70 -5.85 -6.82 9.05
N ILE A 71 -6.51 -6.82 7.89
CA ILE A 71 -6.96 -5.58 7.24
C ILE A 71 -8.38 -5.26 7.70
N GLY A 72 -8.57 -4.03 8.15
CA GLY A 72 -9.84 -3.50 8.64
C GLY A 72 -10.28 -2.25 7.88
N CYS A 73 -11.51 -1.79 8.13
CA CYS A 73 -11.97 -0.49 7.66
C CYS A 73 -11.50 0.60 8.62
N MET A 74 -10.83 1.64 8.12
CA MET A 74 -10.31 2.76 8.93
C MET A 74 -11.37 3.80 9.33
N LYS A 75 -12.63 3.62 8.91
CA LYS A 75 -13.74 4.52 9.28
C LYS A 75 -14.48 4.08 10.54
N GLU A 76 -14.22 2.86 11.00
CA GLU A 76 -14.87 2.21 12.14
C GLU A 76 -13.96 2.24 13.36
#